data_AF-A0A6J4H8J7-F1
#
_entry.id   AF-A0A6J4H8J7-F1
#
_cell.length_a   1.000
_cell.length_b   1.000
_cell.length_c   1.000
_cell.angle_alpha   90.00
_cell.angle_beta   90.00
_cell.angle_gamma   90.00
#
_symmetry.space_group_name_H-M   'P 1'
#
loop_
_entity.id
_entity.type
_entity.pdbx_description
1 polymer ?
#
loop_
_entity_poly.entity_id
_entity_poly.type
_entity_poly.pdbx_seq_one_letter_code
_entity_poly.pdbx_strand_id
1 'polypeptide(L)'
;MRGAEGEAARAYFGVFGYMVRGDRDSFEMDGRTRRPPRDRVNALLSFLYALVRAECSAGLEGVGLDPQVGYLHALRPGRPALALDLMEEFRPVLADRLAITLINRRQLQAEHFEALPGGAMHLSDEGRKVVLTAYQRRKEEEVQHRVLKHKLP
;
A
#
# COMPACT_ATOMS: atom_id res chain seq x y z
N MET A 1 -16.38 -15.54 0.24
CA MET A 1 -15.26 -14.72 -0.28
C MET A 1 -14.98 -13.51 0.59
N ARG A 2 -15.78 -12.42 0.52
CA ARG A 2 -15.47 -11.17 1.26
C ARG A 2 -15.40 -11.28 2.79
N GLY A 3 -16.15 -12.20 3.40
CA GLY A 3 -16.05 -12.48 4.85
C GLY A 3 -14.69 -13.06 5.25
N ALA A 4 -14.21 -14.06 4.51
CA ALA A 4 -12.90 -14.68 4.74
C ALA A 4 -11.75 -13.71 4.45
N GLU A 5 -11.87 -12.89 3.41
CA GLU A 5 -10.90 -11.82 3.11
C GLU A 5 -10.83 -10.78 4.24
N GLY A 6 -11.98 -10.38 4.79
CA GLY A 6 -12.04 -9.47 5.93
C GLY A 6 -11.42 -10.05 7.19
N GLU A 7 -11.59 -11.35 7.44
CA GLU A 7 -10.95 -12.07 8.54
C GLU A 7 -9.43 -12.18 8.34
N ALA A 8 -8.99 -12.58 7.15
CA ALA A 8 -7.57 -12.64 6.80
C ALA A 8 -6.90 -11.27 6.93
N ALA A 9 -7.55 -10.20 6.46
CA ALA A 9 -7.05 -8.84 6.62
C ALA A 9 -6.96 -8.43 8.09
N ARG A 10 -7.97 -8.75 8.91
CA ARG A 10 -7.94 -8.45 10.35
C ARG A 10 -6.78 -9.18 11.04
N ALA A 11 -6.60 -10.47 10.75
CA ALA A 11 -5.50 -11.25 11.29
C ALA A 11 -4.14 -10.69 10.85
N TYR A 12 -3.97 -10.43 9.55
CA TYR A 12 -2.73 -9.86 8.99
C TYR A 12 -2.36 -8.51 9.60
N PHE A 13 -3.31 -7.57 9.66
CA PHE A 13 -3.04 -6.25 10.21
C PHE A 13 -2.96 -6.22 11.73
N GLY A 14 -3.59 -7.17 12.43
CA GLY A 14 -3.43 -7.36 13.87
C GLY A 14 -2.01 -7.77 14.27
N VAL A 15 -1.22 -8.35 13.34
CA VAL A 15 0.20 -8.68 13.59
C VAL A 15 1.18 -7.77 12.87
N PHE A 16 0.71 -6.80 12.08
CA PHE A 16 1.57 -5.97 11.24
C PHE A 16 2.57 -5.16 12.07
N GLY A 17 2.14 -4.60 13.20
CA GLY A 17 2.99 -3.85 14.11
C GLY A 17 4.19 -4.65 14.65
N TYR A 18 4.09 -5.98 14.76
CA TYR A 18 5.22 -6.82 15.22
C TYR A 18 6.38 -6.87 14.21
N MET A 19 6.14 -6.52 12.94
CA MET A 19 7.19 -6.42 11.93
C MET A 19 8.02 -5.13 12.05
N VAL A 20 7.57 -4.16 12.85
CA VAL A 20 8.31 -2.94 13.17
C VAL A 20 9.35 -3.25 14.25
N ARG A 21 10.63 -3.09 13.90
CA ARG A 21 11.79 -3.47 14.73
C ARG A 21 12.34 -2.33 15.58
N GLY A 22 11.97 -1.09 15.31
CA GLY A 22 12.40 0.09 16.08
C GLY A 22 11.36 1.20 16.02
N ASP A 23 11.42 2.13 16.97
CA ASP A 23 10.51 3.28 17.07
C ASP A 23 9.02 2.87 17.12
N ARG A 24 8.73 1.77 17.85
CA ARG A 24 7.38 1.18 17.93
C ARG A 24 6.35 2.19 18.42
N ASP A 25 6.69 2.97 19.43
CA ASP A 25 5.82 4.00 20.01
C ASP A 25 5.38 5.05 18.97
N SER A 26 6.24 5.37 17.99
CA SER A 26 5.90 6.31 16.92
C SER A 26 5.07 5.68 15.79
N PHE A 27 5.21 4.37 15.58
CA PHE A 27 4.59 3.59 14.50
C PHE A 27 3.63 2.52 15.01
N GLU A 28 2.94 2.80 16.12
CA GLU A 28 1.88 1.94 16.61
C GLU A 28 0.73 1.86 15.61
N MET A 29 0.15 0.68 15.50
CA MET A 29 -0.94 0.39 14.59
C MET A 29 -1.90 -0.61 15.23
N ASP A 30 -3.15 -0.17 15.42
CA ASP A 30 -4.25 -1.02 15.87
C ASP A 30 -5.17 -1.33 14.69
N GLY A 31 -4.72 -2.26 13.85
CA GLY A 31 -5.43 -2.65 12.65
C GLY A 31 -5.53 -1.54 11.59
N ARG A 32 -6.46 -1.71 10.64
CA ARG A 32 -6.56 -0.83 9.47
C ARG A 32 -7.58 0.28 9.61
N THR A 33 -7.10 1.52 9.49
CA THR A 33 -7.91 2.74 9.38
C THR A 33 -7.60 3.42 8.04
N ARG A 34 -8.65 3.75 7.26
CA ARG A 34 -8.47 4.21 5.85
C ARG A 34 -9.05 5.59 5.58
N ARG A 35 -10.15 5.97 6.24
CA ARG A 35 -10.90 7.20 5.96
C ARG A 35 -11.49 7.79 7.26
N PRO A 36 -10.72 8.60 7.99
CA PRO A 36 -9.30 8.90 7.77
C PRO A 36 -8.36 7.79 8.30
N PRO A 37 -7.11 7.72 7.82
CA PRO A 37 -6.04 7.03 8.54
C PRO A 37 -5.78 7.73 9.89
N ARG A 38 -5.64 6.96 10.97
CA ARG A 38 -5.52 7.48 12.35
C ARG A 38 -4.11 7.40 12.94
N ASP A 39 -3.19 6.74 12.24
CA ASP A 39 -1.81 6.56 12.66
C ASP A 39 -0.86 6.61 11.44
N ARG A 40 0.44 6.69 11.71
CA ARG A 40 1.48 6.88 10.69
C ARG A 40 1.57 5.69 9.74
N VAL A 41 1.39 4.47 10.24
CA VAL A 41 1.45 3.25 9.43
C VAL A 41 0.26 3.19 8.47
N ASN A 42 -0.94 3.51 8.94
CA ASN A 42 -2.14 3.60 8.12
C ASN A 42 -2.07 4.72 7.08
N ALA A 43 -1.47 5.86 7.43
CA ALA A 43 -1.22 6.96 6.49
C ALA A 43 -0.28 6.53 5.36
N LEU A 44 0.87 5.96 5.72
CA LEU A 44 1.88 5.47 4.78
C LEU A 44 1.28 4.41 3.84
N LEU A 45 0.62 3.41 4.41
CA LEU A 45 0.08 2.33 3.61
C LEU A 45 -1.10 2.78 2.73
N SER A 46 -1.92 3.73 3.19
CA SER A 46 -2.99 4.29 2.36
C SER A 46 -2.43 5.05 1.16
N PHE A 47 -1.33 5.78 1.35
CA PHE A 47 -0.62 6.44 0.27
C PHE A 47 -0.02 5.44 -0.73
N LEU A 48 0.68 4.42 -0.25
CA LEU A 48 1.24 3.36 -1.10
C LEU A 48 0.15 2.60 -1.87
N TYR A 49 -0.98 2.26 -1.25
CA TYR A 49 -2.09 1.60 -1.94
C TYR A 49 -2.72 2.49 -3.00
N ALA A 50 -2.73 3.81 -2.81
CA ALA A 50 -3.18 4.73 -3.85
C ALA A 50 -2.24 4.69 -5.07
N LEU A 51 -0.92 4.59 -4.86
CA LEU A 51 0.07 4.44 -5.94
C LEU A 51 -0.12 3.10 -6.68
N VAL A 52 -0.17 1.98 -5.97
CA VAL A 52 -0.35 0.66 -6.59
C VAL A 52 -1.66 0.59 -7.39
N ARG A 53 -2.75 1.16 -6.85
CA ARG A 53 -4.02 1.24 -7.58
C ARG A 53 -3.89 2.04 -8.88
N ALA A 54 -3.18 3.17 -8.85
CA ALA A 54 -2.97 3.99 -10.05
C ALA A 54 -2.17 3.24 -11.11
N GLU A 55 -1.13 2.51 -10.72
CA GLU A 55 -0.33 1.66 -11.63
C GLU A 55 -1.16 0.51 -12.21
N CYS A 56 -1.99 -0.15 -11.39
CA CYS A 56 -2.89 -1.20 -11.88
C CYS A 56 -3.91 -0.65 -12.89
N SER A 57 -4.49 0.51 -12.61
CA SER A 57 -5.40 1.20 -13.55
C SER A 57 -4.69 1.52 -14.87
N ALA A 58 -3.52 2.15 -14.81
CA ALA A 58 -2.75 2.50 -16.01
C ALA A 58 -2.31 1.26 -16.79
N GLY A 59 -1.91 0.18 -16.11
CA GLY A 59 -1.54 -1.08 -16.75
C GLY A 59 -2.70 -1.75 -17.48
N LEU A 60 -3.90 -1.75 -16.87
CA LEU A 60 -5.13 -2.26 -17.50
C LEU A 60 -5.52 -1.44 -18.74
N GLU A 61 -5.52 -0.10 -18.62
CA GLU A 61 -5.82 0.80 -19.74
C GLU A 61 -4.80 0.63 -20.88
N GLY A 62 -3.52 0.48 -20.56
CA GLY A 62 -2.45 0.29 -21.53
C GLY A 62 -2.57 -0.98 -22.37
N VAL A 63 -3.30 -2.01 -21.89
CA VAL A 63 -3.61 -3.23 -22.63
C VAL A 63 -5.04 -3.27 -23.18
N GLY A 64 -5.80 -2.18 -23.04
CA GLY A 64 -7.16 -2.05 -23.57
C GLY A 64 -8.26 -2.66 -22.70
N LEU A 65 -7.99 -2.97 -21.42
CA LEU A 65 -9.00 -3.43 -20.46
C LEU A 65 -9.66 -2.24 -19.76
N ASP A 66 -10.96 -2.36 -19.45
CA ASP A 66 -11.69 -1.36 -18.66
C ASP A 66 -11.43 -1.58 -17.15
N PRO A 67 -10.78 -0.63 -16.45
CA PRO A 67 -10.49 -0.77 -15.03
C PRO A 67 -11.74 -0.87 -14.12
N GLN A 68 -12.92 -0.50 -14.61
CA GLN A 68 -14.15 -0.52 -13.82
C GLN A 68 -14.82 -1.89 -13.77
N VAL A 69 -14.49 -2.82 -14.67
CA VAL A 69 -15.16 -4.13 -14.80
C VAL A 69 -14.44 -5.20 -13.97
N GLY A 70 -14.62 -5.15 -12.64
CA GLY A 70 -14.06 -6.12 -11.70
C GLY A 70 -14.93 -7.37 -11.50
N TYR A 71 -14.32 -8.42 -10.95
CA TYR A 71 -14.90 -9.72 -10.63
C TYR A 71 -15.00 -9.96 -9.12
N LEU A 72 -14.03 -9.52 -8.32
CA LEU A 72 -14.03 -9.69 -6.85
C LEU A 72 -14.68 -8.49 -6.16
N HIS A 73 -14.30 -7.28 -6.58
CA HIS A 73 -14.89 -6.04 -6.09
C HIS A 73 -16.24 -5.74 -6.74
N ALA A 74 -17.16 -5.16 -5.97
CA ALA A 74 -18.47 -4.80 -6.47
C ALA A 74 -18.35 -3.65 -7.48
N LEU A 75 -19.04 -3.80 -8.60
CA LEU A 75 -19.16 -2.75 -9.60
C LEU A 75 -19.91 -1.55 -9.00
N ARG A 76 -19.27 -0.39 -9.04
CA ARG A 76 -19.85 0.89 -8.65
C ARG A 76 -19.32 1.96 -9.60
N PRO A 77 -20.17 2.87 -10.11
CA PRO A 77 -19.70 3.95 -10.97
C PRO A 77 -18.53 4.72 -10.36
N GLY A 78 -17.47 4.94 -11.15
CA GLY A 78 -16.27 5.66 -10.70
C GLY A 78 -15.34 4.87 -9.77
N ARG A 79 -15.63 3.59 -9.48
CA ARG A 79 -14.72 2.70 -8.75
C ARG A 79 -13.99 1.80 -9.75
N PRO A 80 -12.65 1.85 -9.85
CA PRO A 80 -11.90 0.98 -10.74
C PRO A 80 -11.81 -0.44 -10.14
N ALA A 81 -12.90 -1.20 -10.21
CA ALA A 81 -13.04 -2.49 -9.54
C ALA A 81 -12.01 -3.52 -10.03
N LEU A 82 -11.72 -3.58 -11.34
CA LEU A 82 -10.72 -4.49 -11.89
C LEU A 82 -9.29 -4.12 -11.43
N ALA A 83 -8.99 -2.82 -11.35
CA ALA A 83 -7.71 -2.38 -10.82
C ALA A 83 -7.55 -2.76 -9.34
N LEU A 84 -8.63 -2.73 -8.56
CA LEU A 84 -8.61 -3.17 -7.17
C LEU A 84 -8.45 -4.68 -7.05
N ASP A 85 -9.07 -5.46 -7.94
CA ASP A 85 -8.88 -6.91 -8.00
C ASP A 85 -7.43 -7.26 -8.33
N LEU A 86 -6.85 -6.61 -9.35
CA LEU A 86 -5.46 -6.82 -9.74
C LEU A 86 -4.49 -6.42 -8.63
N MET A 87 -4.79 -5.32 -7.93
CA MET A 87 -3.97 -4.79 -6.84
C MET A 87 -3.81 -5.77 -5.67
N GLU A 88 -4.74 -6.71 -5.46
CA GLU A 88 -4.68 -7.69 -4.36
C GLU A 88 -3.35 -8.45 -4.33
N GLU A 89 -2.87 -8.90 -5.49
CA GLU A 89 -1.62 -9.67 -5.62
C GLU A 89 -0.37 -8.81 -5.39
N PHE A 90 -0.48 -7.50 -5.61
CA PHE A 90 0.65 -6.58 -5.53
C PHE A 90 0.79 -5.88 -4.18
N ARG A 91 -0.27 -5.82 -3.35
CA ARG A 91 -0.24 -5.12 -2.05
C ARG A 91 0.89 -5.59 -1.15
N PRO A 92 1.08 -6.91 -0.89
CA PRO A 92 2.12 -7.35 0.04
C PRO A 92 3.53 -7.05 -0.46
N VAL A 93 3.75 -7.16 -1.77
CA VAL A 93 5.09 -7.13 -2.39
C VAL A 93 5.58 -5.73 -2.77
N LEU A 94 4.67 -4.83 -3.19
CA LEU A 94 4.99 -3.45 -3.59
C LEU A 94 4.73 -2.44 -2.49
N ALA A 95 3.68 -2.61 -1.68
CA ALA A 95 3.30 -1.63 -0.68
C ALA A 95 3.72 -2.04 0.73
N ASP A 96 3.22 -3.17 1.25
CA ASP A 96 3.40 -3.54 2.66
C ASP A 96 4.89 -3.76 3.00
N ARG A 97 5.60 -4.51 2.15
CA ARG A 97 7.05 -4.70 2.26
C ARG A 97 7.82 -3.38 2.21
N LEU A 98 7.42 -2.46 1.33
CA LEU A 98 8.09 -1.16 1.21
C LEU A 98 7.85 -0.31 2.46
N ALA A 99 6.64 -0.28 2.98
CA ALA A 99 6.32 0.43 4.22
C ALA A 99 7.18 -0.06 5.39
N ILE A 100 7.24 -1.37 5.61
CA ILE A 100 8.08 -1.98 6.65
C ILE A 100 9.56 -1.67 6.41
N THR A 101 10.02 -1.67 5.16
CA THR A 101 11.41 -1.34 4.82
C THR A 101 11.75 0.09 5.18
N LEU A 102 10.89 1.05 4.80
CA LEU A 102 11.09 2.47 5.06
C LEU A 102 11.13 2.78 6.56
N ILE A 103 10.23 2.16 7.33
CA ILE A 103 10.17 2.30 8.79
C ILE A 103 11.41 1.67 9.43
N ASN A 104 11.69 0.39 9.14
CA ASN A 104 12.78 -0.34 9.80
C ASN A 104 14.18 0.19 9.44
N ARG A 105 14.34 0.80 8.26
CA ARG A 105 15.57 1.49 7.86
C ARG A 105 15.63 2.95 8.31
N ARG A 106 14.64 3.43 9.08
CA ARG A 106 14.52 4.81 9.56
C ARG A 106 14.56 5.86 8.44
N GLN A 107 14.12 5.48 7.24
CA GLN A 107 13.96 6.41 6.12
C GLN A 107 12.71 7.27 6.32
N LEU A 108 11.71 6.72 7.01
CA LEU A 108 10.60 7.48 7.56
C LEU A 108 10.68 7.48 9.08
N GLN A 109 10.40 8.64 9.66
CA GLN A 109 10.40 8.92 11.10
C GLN A 109 9.16 9.74 11.44
N ALA A 110 8.87 9.94 12.73
CA ALA A 110 7.67 10.63 13.18
C ALA A 110 7.43 12.01 12.54
N GLU A 111 8.50 12.76 12.26
CA GLU A 111 8.51 14.08 11.59
C GLU A 111 8.06 14.07 10.12
N HIS A 112 8.07 12.90 9.46
CA HIS A 112 7.59 12.74 8.10
C HIS A 112 6.06 12.64 8.01
N PHE A 113 5.38 12.83 9.14
CA PHE A 113 3.94 12.72 9.28
C PHE A 113 3.40 13.90 10.06
N GLU A 114 2.17 14.28 9.73
CA GLU A 114 1.47 15.38 10.37
C GLU A 114 0.06 14.96 10.76
N ALA A 115 -0.33 15.31 11.98
CA ALA A 115 -1.70 15.17 12.43
C ALA A 115 -2.51 16.36 11.95
N LEU A 116 -3.63 16.10 11.28
CA LEU A 116 -4.57 17.12 10.84
C LEU A 116 -5.73 17.27 11.84
N PRO A 117 -6.42 18.42 11.82
CA PRO A 117 -7.66 18.60 12.56
C PRO A 117 -8.65 17.45 12.26
N GLY A 118 -9.28 16.92 13.32
CA GLY A 118 -10.19 15.77 13.20
C GLY A 118 -9.52 14.39 13.35
N GLY A 119 -8.23 14.36 13.74
CA GLY A 119 -7.53 13.11 14.09
C GLY A 119 -7.08 12.28 12.89
N ALA A 120 -6.99 12.89 11.72
CA ALA A 120 -6.39 12.27 10.53
C ALA A 120 -4.86 12.37 10.59
N MET A 121 -4.16 11.34 10.15
CA MET A 121 -2.69 11.33 10.03
C MET A 121 -2.28 11.31 8.57
N HIS A 122 -1.45 12.26 8.15
CA HIS A 122 -0.99 12.41 6.76
C HIS A 122 0.53 12.32 6.67
N LEU A 123 1.05 12.01 5.48
CA LEU A 123 2.47 12.20 5.16
C LEU A 123 2.72 13.68 4.89
N SER A 124 3.77 14.24 5.50
CA SER A 124 4.26 15.56 5.13
C SER A 124 4.83 15.58 3.71
N ASP A 125 5.11 16.75 3.17
CA ASP A 125 5.72 16.89 1.83
C ASP A 125 7.04 16.12 1.69
N GLU A 126 7.90 16.22 2.71
CA GLU A 126 9.15 15.47 2.75
C GLU A 126 8.92 13.96 2.87
N GLY A 127 7.97 13.55 3.71
CA GLY A 127 7.57 12.14 3.81
C GLY A 127 7.08 11.58 2.47
N ARG A 128 6.26 12.34 1.74
CA ARG A 128 5.77 11.97 0.40
C ARG A 128 6.91 11.83 -0.60
N LYS A 129 7.87 12.75 -0.62
CA LYS A 129 9.06 12.68 -1.49
C LYS A 129 9.85 11.41 -1.23
N VAL A 130 10.16 11.11 0.04
CA VAL A 130 10.87 9.89 0.44
C VAL A 130 10.15 8.64 -0.07
N VAL A 131 8.83 8.55 0.15
CA VAL A 131 8.03 7.40 -0.29
C VAL A 131 8.03 7.27 -1.81
N LEU A 132 7.82 8.37 -2.54
CA LEU A 132 7.78 8.36 -4.01
C LEU A 132 9.12 7.94 -4.60
N THR A 133 10.24 8.49 -4.14
CA THR A 133 11.58 8.12 -4.60
C THR A 133 11.86 6.64 -4.35
N ALA A 134 11.53 6.14 -3.15
CA ALA A 134 11.72 4.73 -2.83
C ALA A 134 10.81 3.81 -3.64
N TYR A 135 9.57 4.23 -3.90
CA TYR A 135 8.62 3.49 -4.72
C TYR A 135 9.09 3.38 -6.17
N GLN A 136 9.57 4.48 -6.78
CA GLN A 136 10.12 4.45 -8.14
C GLN A 136 11.34 3.52 -8.22
N ARG A 137 12.28 3.66 -7.30
CA ARG A 137 13.45 2.76 -7.25
C ARG A 137 13.04 1.29 -7.12
N ARG A 138 12.01 0.99 -6.31
CA ARG A 138 11.51 -0.37 -6.10
C ARG A 138 10.91 -0.97 -7.38
N LYS A 139 10.32 -0.15 -8.26
CA LYS A 139 9.79 -0.58 -9.58
C LYS A 139 10.88 -0.89 -10.61
N GLU A 140 12.11 -0.45 -10.38
CA GLU A 140 13.25 -0.74 -11.24
C GLU A 140 14.03 -1.97 -10.75
N GLU A 141 13.67 -2.54 -9.59
CA GLU A 141 14.36 -3.69 -9.01
C GLU A 141 14.01 -4.99 -9.74
N GLU A 142 14.95 -5.50 -10.53
CA GLU A 142 14.76 -6.74 -11.24
C GLU A 142 14.48 -7.95 -10.32
N VAL A 143 13.41 -8.67 -10.61
CA VAL A 143 13.05 -9.95 -10.00
C VAL A 143 13.11 -11.08 -11.02
N GLN A 144 13.66 -12.22 -10.61
CA GLN A 144 13.67 -13.42 -11.43
C GLN A 144 12.25 -14.00 -11.51
N HIS A 145 11.63 -13.92 -12.69
CA HIS A 145 10.32 -14.52 -12.89
C HIS A 145 10.45 -16.04 -12.96
N ARG A 146 9.91 -16.77 -11.97
CA ARG A 146 10.08 -18.24 -11.85
C ARG A 146 9.59 -19.01 -13.08
N VAL A 147 8.46 -18.59 -13.67
CA VAL A 147 7.87 -19.25 -14.85
C VAL A 147 8.58 -18.85 -16.15
N LEU A 148 8.72 -17.54 -16.42
CA LEU A 148 9.31 -17.03 -17.65
C LEU A 148 10.85 -17.15 -17.72
N LYS A 149 11.51 -17.50 -16.60
CA LYS A 149 12.96 -17.75 -16.47
C LYS A 149 13.88 -16.60 -16.92
N HIS A 150 13.36 -15.37 -17.00
CA HIS A 150 14.16 -14.15 -17.19
C HIS A 150 13.82 -13.12 -16.11
N LYS A 151 14.65 -12.09 -16.03
CA LYS A 151 14.45 -10.98 -15.11
C LYS A 151 13.39 -10.02 -15.66
N LEU A 152 12.51 -9.58 -14.79
CA LEU A 152 11.58 -8.50 -15.04
C LEU A 152 11.85 -7.38 -14.04
N PRO A 153 11.73 -6.11 -14.43
CA PRO A 153 11.73 -4.99 -13.48
C PRO A 153 10.59 -5.11 -12.45
#